data_AF-A0A3M1RH73-F1
#
_entry.id   AF-A0A3M1RH73-F1
#
_cell.length_a   1.000
_cell.length_b   1.000
_cell.length_c   1.000
_cell.angle_alpha   90.00
_cell.angle_beta   90.00
_cell.angle_gamma   90.00
#
_symmetry.space_group_name_H-M   'P 1'
#
loop_
_entity.id
_entity.type
_entity.pdbx_description
1 polymer ?
#
loop_
_entity_poly.entity_id
_entity_poly.type
_entity_poly.pdbx_seq_one_letter_code
_entity_poly.pdbx_strand_id
1 'polypeptide(L)'
;MHGWPEGRAIVYCQGGFGSTTGKTAHGLVRFTRRYQILSVIDAQYAGLDAGEILEGHPKGIPIYADLRTAMTAAQQAGTPATHLVIGLAPDGGRLSAEARQDVMEAIQAGLHIDSGLHDFLSEDPEVASLATEYGVRIRDVRKPPPRHELHFFSGKIEEVTSLKVAVLGTDSAVGKRTTAWRLTEALEAAGYRAEMIGTGQTAWMQGVRYGLILDSLINDFVAGEIEHAIWSAWKEVRPDVIVIEGQGSLMNPAYPGGLEILAAGRPDVVVLQHAPARKEYDGFPGYPLHPLDKQIQAIELLSGKPVIAITINHEHLSE
;
A
#
# COMPACT_ATOMS: atom_id res chain seq x y z
N MET A 1 0.94 4.64 -21.50
CA MET A 1 1.33 4.27 -20.12
C MET A 1 2.72 3.68 -20.17
N HIS A 2 3.66 4.20 -19.38
CA HIS A 2 4.97 3.57 -19.26
C HIS A 2 4.77 2.15 -18.69
N GLY A 3 5.47 1.17 -19.27
CA GLY A 3 5.46 -0.20 -18.77
C GLY A 3 6.12 -0.28 -17.39
N TRP A 4 5.69 -1.25 -16.60
CA TRP A 4 6.36 -1.62 -15.36
C TRP A 4 7.63 -2.44 -15.67
N PRO A 5 8.70 -2.34 -14.87
CA PRO A 5 8.88 -1.45 -13.72
C PRO A 5 9.19 0.01 -14.12
N GLU A 6 8.80 0.97 -13.29
CA GLU A 6 9.15 2.40 -13.43
C GLU A 6 10.61 2.70 -13.08
N GLY A 7 11.23 1.85 -12.25
CA GLY A 7 12.62 2.05 -11.86
C GLY A 7 13.18 0.95 -10.97
N ARG A 8 14.49 1.06 -10.72
CA ARG A 8 15.26 0.25 -9.78
C ARG A 8 15.34 0.99 -8.45
N ALA A 9 14.84 0.38 -7.38
CA ALA A 9 14.63 1.05 -6.10
C ALA A 9 15.50 0.47 -4.98
N ILE A 10 16.08 1.37 -4.19
CA ILE A 10 16.55 1.08 -2.83
C ILE A 10 15.42 1.47 -1.87
N VAL A 11 15.05 0.57 -0.96
CA VAL A 11 13.97 0.82 0.01
C VAL A 11 14.57 1.25 1.34
N TYR A 12 14.28 2.48 1.77
CA TYR A 12 14.74 3.00 3.05
C TYR A 12 13.84 2.49 4.19
N CYS A 13 14.38 1.70 5.12
CA CYS A 13 13.62 1.12 6.24
C CYS A 13 14.41 1.12 7.56
N GLN A 14 15.40 2.01 7.70
CA GLN A 14 16.38 2.00 8.79
C GLN A 14 15.73 1.88 10.18
N GLY A 15 16.07 0.81 10.91
CA GLY A 15 15.59 0.51 12.26
C GLY A 15 14.11 0.09 12.36
N GLY A 16 13.41 0.00 11.23
CA GLY A 16 12.00 -0.38 11.15
C GLY A 16 11.76 -1.72 10.47
N PHE A 17 12.80 -2.34 9.88
CA PHE A 17 12.61 -3.59 9.18
C PHE A 17 12.28 -4.72 10.18
N GLY A 18 11.28 -5.50 9.83
CA GLY A 18 10.71 -6.54 10.70
C GLY A 18 9.78 -6.03 11.80
N SER A 19 9.55 -4.72 11.89
CA SER A 19 8.61 -4.12 12.85
C SER A 19 7.34 -3.60 12.16
N THR A 20 6.39 -3.09 12.94
CA THR A 20 5.14 -2.50 12.44
C THR A 20 5.36 -1.20 11.65
N THR A 21 6.46 -0.47 11.88
CA THR A 21 6.77 0.78 11.16
C THR A 21 7.37 0.52 9.77
N GLY A 22 7.88 -0.69 9.51
CA GLY A 22 8.40 -1.14 8.20
C GLY A 22 7.37 -1.77 7.26
N LYS A 23 6.06 -1.70 7.57
CA LYS A 23 4.98 -2.37 6.80
C LYS A 23 4.99 -2.03 5.30
N THR A 24 5.41 -0.82 4.92
CA THR A 24 5.56 -0.44 3.50
C THR A 24 6.72 -1.19 2.85
N ALA A 25 7.91 -1.17 3.47
CA ALA A 25 9.06 -1.96 3.00
C ALA A 25 8.72 -3.45 2.88
N HIS A 26 8.04 -4.02 3.88
CA HIS A 26 7.57 -5.40 3.85
C HIS A 26 6.68 -5.69 2.66
N GLY A 27 5.74 -4.78 2.38
CA GLY A 27 4.86 -4.89 1.21
C GLY A 27 5.66 -4.97 -0.09
N LEU A 28 6.65 -4.09 -0.25
CA LEU A 28 7.47 -4.03 -1.46
C LEU A 28 8.41 -5.22 -1.64
N VAL A 29 9.03 -5.70 -0.56
CA VAL A 29 9.84 -6.94 -0.55
C VAL A 29 8.96 -8.16 -0.89
N ARG A 30 7.72 -8.18 -0.39
CA ARG A 30 6.77 -9.26 -0.72
C ARG A 30 6.39 -9.24 -2.19
N PHE A 31 6.06 -8.06 -2.70
CA PHE A 31 5.58 -7.88 -4.07
C PHE A 31 5.56 -6.40 -4.47
N THR A 32 6.00 -6.09 -5.69
CA THR A 32 5.65 -4.84 -6.39
C THR A 32 5.79 -5.05 -7.90
N ARG A 33 4.88 -4.45 -8.68
CA ARG A 33 5.04 -4.27 -10.13
C ARG A 33 5.80 -2.97 -10.43
N ARG A 34 5.68 -1.95 -9.58
CA ARG A 34 6.21 -0.60 -9.85
C ARG A 34 7.73 -0.55 -9.90
N TYR A 35 8.42 -1.34 -9.08
CA TYR A 35 9.87 -1.26 -8.96
C TYR A 35 10.55 -2.62 -9.13
N GLN A 36 11.76 -2.60 -9.64
CA GLN A 36 12.73 -3.65 -9.33
C GLN A 36 13.41 -3.28 -8.00
N ILE A 37 13.12 -4.03 -6.94
CA ILE A 37 13.75 -3.79 -5.63
C ILE A 37 15.18 -4.33 -5.67
N LEU A 38 16.16 -3.45 -5.49
CA LEU A 38 17.58 -3.81 -5.47
C LEU A 38 18.06 -4.19 -4.07
N SER A 39 17.60 -3.46 -3.05
CA SER A 39 18.03 -3.66 -1.67
C SER A 39 17.12 -2.93 -0.69
N VAL A 40 17.27 -3.28 0.60
CA VAL A 40 16.67 -2.55 1.73
C VAL A 40 17.79 -1.93 2.57
N ILE A 41 17.55 -0.75 3.13
CA ILE A 41 18.43 -0.14 4.14
C ILE A 41 17.85 -0.45 5.52
N ASP A 42 18.58 -1.26 6.29
CA ASP A 42 18.38 -1.46 7.72
C ASP A 42 19.65 -2.03 8.38
N ALA A 43 20.31 -1.23 9.23
CA ALA A 43 21.54 -1.62 9.91
C ALA A 43 21.39 -2.83 10.85
N GLN A 44 20.21 -3.09 11.41
CA GLN A 44 20.00 -4.23 12.29
C GLN A 44 20.16 -5.57 11.57
N TYR A 45 19.81 -5.62 10.28
CA TYR A 45 19.82 -6.84 9.47
C TYR A 45 20.84 -6.78 8.31
N ALA A 46 21.81 -5.86 8.37
CA ALA A 46 22.79 -5.69 7.33
C ALA A 46 23.56 -6.99 7.02
N GLY A 47 23.70 -7.31 5.74
CA GLY A 47 24.33 -8.53 5.24
C GLY A 47 23.39 -9.75 5.11
N LEU A 48 22.12 -9.62 5.54
CA LEU A 48 21.10 -10.66 5.39
C LEU A 48 20.20 -10.40 4.17
N ASP A 49 19.35 -11.37 3.84
CA ASP A 49 18.33 -11.26 2.80
C ASP A 49 16.97 -10.84 3.38
N ALA A 50 16.31 -9.87 2.74
CA ALA A 50 15.03 -9.33 3.16
C ALA A 50 13.90 -10.37 3.17
N GLY A 51 13.94 -11.36 2.27
CA GLY A 51 13.01 -12.48 2.25
C GLY A 51 13.19 -13.42 3.44
N GLU A 52 14.44 -13.70 3.84
CA GLU A 52 14.72 -14.58 4.99
C GLU A 52 14.12 -14.01 6.28
N ILE A 53 14.22 -12.70 6.47
CA ILE A 53 13.65 -12.02 7.65
C ILE A 53 12.11 -12.04 7.66
N LEU A 54 11.47 -11.88 6.50
CA LEU A 54 10.01 -11.71 6.43
C LEU A 54 9.22 -12.99 6.20
N GLU A 55 9.81 -13.95 5.50
CA GLU A 55 9.15 -15.16 5.00
C GLU A 55 9.96 -16.44 5.29
N GLY A 56 11.15 -16.33 5.89
CA GLY A 56 11.99 -17.48 6.24
C GLY A 56 12.74 -18.11 5.06
N HIS A 57 12.69 -17.50 3.87
CA HIS A 57 13.42 -17.96 2.69
C HIS A 57 13.96 -16.77 1.86
N PRO A 58 15.12 -16.91 1.20
CA PRO A 58 15.73 -15.79 0.48
C PRO A 58 14.93 -15.36 -0.75
N LYS A 59 14.95 -14.05 -1.04
CA LYS A 59 14.37 -13.42 -2.23
C LYS A 59 15.39 -12.75 -3.15
N GLY A 60 16.67 -12.76 -2.77
CA GLY A 60 17.74 -12.08 -3.51
C GLY A 60 17.70 -10.56 -3.33
N ILE A 61 17.14 -10.08 -2.22
CA ILE A 61 17.07 -8.64 -1.89
C ILE A 61 17.97 -8.41 -0.68
N PRO A 62 19.24 -8.00 -0.87
CA PRO A 62 20.17 -7.78 0.22
C PRO A 62 19.74 -6.60 1.09
N ILE A 63 20.06 -6.69 2.38
CA ILE A 63 19.93 -5.60 3.33
C ILE A 63 21.31 -4.96 3.56
N TYR A 64 21.40 -3.65 3.43
CA TYR A 64 22.60 -2.86 3.70
C TYR A 64 22.41 -1.97 4.92
N ALA A 65 23.51 -1.62 5.57
CA ALA A 65 23.48 -0.77 6.77
C ALA A 65 23.18 0.70 6.48
N ASP A 66 23.51 1.17 5.29
CA ASP A 66 23.42 2.57 4.89
C ASP A 66 23.20 2.73 3.38
N LEU A 67 22.76 3.92 2.98
CA LEU A 67 22.45 4.26 1.59
C LEU A 67 23.68 4.18 0.67
N ARG A 68 24.84 4.65 1.12
CA ARG A 68 26.05 4.73 0.29
C ARG A 68 26.56 3.34 -0.08
N THR A 69 26.55 2.42 0.87
CA THR A 69 26.88 1.01 0.66
C THR A 69 25.91 0.39 -0.35
N ALA A 70 24.60 0.63 -0.19
CA ALA A 70 23.59 0.13 -1.12
C ALA A 70 23.77 0.66 -2.56
N MET A 71 24.00 1.97 -2.73
CA MET A 71 24.26 2.58 -4.04
C MET A 71 25.52 2.04 -4.69
N THR A 72 26.60 1.89 -3.92
CA THR A 72 27.88 1.34 -4.41
C THR A 72 27.71 -0.09 -4.89
N ALA A 73 27.02 -0.94 -4.11
CA ALA A 73 26.76 -2.31 -4.49
C ALA A 73 25.91 -2.40 -5.77
N ALA A 74 24.85 -1.60 -5.87
CA ALA A 74 24.01 -1.50 -7.07
C ALA A 74 24.81 -1.09 -8.32
N GLN A 75 25.71 -0.11 -8.17
CA GLN A 75 26.59 0.34 -9.25
C GLN A 75 27.57 -0.76 -9.69
N GLN A 76 28.20 -1.46 -8.74
CA GLN A 76 29.15 -2.56 -9.02
C GLN A 76 28.47 -3.76 -9.68
N ALA A 77 27.21 -4.03 -9.33
CA ALA A 77 26.39 -5.06 -9.97
C ALA A 77 25.93 -4.69 -11.40
N GLY A 78 26.22 -3.48 -11.89
CA GLY A 78 25.78 -3.01 -13.20
C GLY A 78 24.30 -2.59 -13.24
N THR A 79 23.65 -2.47 -12.08
CA THR A 79 22.23 -2.12 -11.93
C THR A 79 22.07 -0.90 -11.02
N PRO A 80 22.59 0.29 -11.37
CA PRO A 80 22.54 1.47 -10.50
C PRO A 80 21.11 1.82 -10.07
N ALA A 81 20.93 2.22 -8.82
CA ALA A 81 19.63 2.64 -8.33
C ALA A 81 19.13 3.89 -9.08
N THR A 82 17.82 4.01 -9.21
CA THR A 82 17.15 5.17 -9.82
C THR A 82 16.17 5.83 -8.87
N HIS A 83 15.75 5.11 -7.84
CA HIS A 83 14.77 5.57 -6.86
C HIS A 83 15.24 5.22 -5.45
N LEU A 84 15.01 6.13 -4.51
CA LEU A 84 14.92 5.84 -3.09
C LEU A 84 13.42 5.84 -2.71
N VAL A 85 12.93 4.71 -2.20
CA VAL A 85 11.53 4.58 -1.76
C VAL A 85 11.51 4.56 -0.24
N ILE A 86 10.77 5.47 0.38
CA ILE A 86 10.61 5.52 1.84
C ILE A 86 9.68 4.39 2.27
N GLY A 87 10.28 3.31 2.78
CA GLY A 87 9.59 2.12 3.28
C GLY A 87 9.24 2.19 4.78
N LEU A 88 9.63 3.27 5.45
CA LEU A 88 9.37 3.54 6.86
C LEU A 88 8.12 4.40 7.04
N ALA A 89 7.30 4.06 8.04
CA ALA A 89 6.19 4.87 8.53
C ALA A 89 6.37 5.07 10.05
N PRO A 90 7.17 6.07 10.48
CA PRO A 90 7.42 6.32 11.90
C PRO A 90 6.20 6.95 12.59
N ASP A 91 6.11 6.78 13.91
CA ASP A 91 5.08 7.43 14.71
C ASP A 91 5.19 8.96 14.58
N GLY A 92 4.07 9.62 14.26
CA GLY A 92 4.03 11.06 13.97
C GLY A 92 4.42 11.45 12.55
N GLY A 93 4.76 10.49 11.67
CA GLY A 93 4.90 10.72 10.22
C GLY A 93 6.15 11.46 9.76
N ARG A 94 7.11 11.73 10.66
CA ARG A 94 8.34 12.50 10.40
C ARG A 94 9.57 11.63 10.28
N LEU A 95 10.43 11.95 9.31
CA LEU A 95 11.78 11.39 9.26
C LEU A 95 12.64 11.93 10.41
N SER A 96 13.55 11.10 10.91
CA SER A 96 14.65 11.56 11.74
C SER A 96 15.57 12.48 10.92
N ALA A 97 16.41 13.28 11.61
CA ALA A 97 17.41 14.11 10.94
C ALA A 97 18.36 13.27 10.07
N GLU A 98 18.72 12.08 10.53
CA GLU A 98 19.55 11.10 9.80
C GLU A 98 18.85 10.64 8.52
N ALA A 99 17.58 10.20 8.62
CA ALA A 99 16.82 9.76 7.45
C ALA A 99 16.59 10.90 6.44
N ARG A 100 16.40 12.14 6.92
CA ARG A 100 16.34 13.32 6.05
C ARG A 100 17.65 13.56 5.33
N GLN A 101 18.79 13.37 6.00
CA GLN A 101 20.11 13.48 5.38
C GLN A 101 20.33 12.42 4.30
N ASP A 102 19.87 11.18 4.52
CA ASP A 102 19.91 10.13 3.50
C ASP A 102 19.04 10.46 2.29
N VAL A 103 17.87 11.08 2.48
CA VAL A 103 17.05 11.60 1.36
C VAL A 103 17.83 12.63 0.55
N MET A 104 18.52 13.57 1.21
CA MET A 104 19.33 14.57 0.51
C MET A 104 20.52 13.95 -0.22
N GLU A 105 21.21 12.97 0.36
CA GLU A 105 22.29 12.23 -0.30
C GLU A 105 21.78 11.46 -1.53
N ALA A 106 20.59 10.85 -1.44
CA ALA A 106 19.98 10.18 -2.59
C ALA A 106 19.66 11.15 -3.73
N ILE A 107 19.12 12.34 -3.42
CA ILE A 107 18.87 13.39 -4.42
C ILE A 107 20.17 13.82 -5.10
N GLN A 108 21.24 14.06 -4.33
CA GLN A 108 22.55 14.44 -4.86
C GLN A 108 23.16 13.35 -5.75
N ALA A 109 22.85 12.08 -5.46
CA ALA A 109 23.22 10.94 -6.29
C ALA A 109 22.31 10.75 -7.52
N GLY A 110 21.31 11.61 -7.73
CA GLY A 110 20.40 11.58 -8.88
C GLY A 110 19.22 10.61 -8.75
N LEU A 111 18.92 10.12 -7.54
CA LEU A 111 17.77 9.24 -7.30
C LEU A 111 16.49 10.05 -7.18
N HIS A 112 15.42 9.57 -7.82
CA HIS A 112 14.06 10.02 -7.54
C HIS A 112 13.60 9.53 -6.17
N ILE A 113 12.73 10.29 -5.50
CA ILE A 113 12.26 9.98 -4.15
C ILE A 113 10.76 9.69 -4.18
N ASP A 114 10.34 8.53 -3.68
CA ASP A 114 8.93 8.21 -3.49
C ASP A 114 8.65 8.03 -1.99
N SER A 115 7.71 8.82 -1.47
CA SER A 115 7.44 8.92 -0.03
C SER A 115 5.96 8.74 0.28
N GLY A 116 5.67 7.86 1.24
CA GLY A 116 4.35 7.67 1.83
C GLY A 116 4.19 8.40 3.18
N LEU A 117 5.03 9.39 3.47
CA LEU A 117 4.93 10.10 4.74
C LEU A 117 3.73 11.05 4.76
N HIS A 118 3.27 11.39 5.97
CA HIS A 118 2.30 12.48 6.14
C HIS A 118 2.95 13.84 5.98
N ASP A 119 4.23 13.97 6.39
CA ASP A 119 5.02 15.16 6.14
C ASP A 119 5.62 15.07 4.74
N PHE A 120 5.18 15.97 3.86
CA PHE A 120 5.54 15.94 2.44
C PHE A 120 6.96 16.44 2.21
N LEU A 121 7.79 15.60 1.59
CA LEU A 121 9.19 15.93 1.28
C LEU A 121 9.26 17.03 0.21
N SER A 122 8.26 17.14 -0.67
CA SER A 122 8.16 18.24 -1.64
C SER A 122 7.87 19.61 -1.00
N GLU A 123 7.48 19.66 0.28
CA GLU A 123 7.19 20.90 1.00
C GLU A 123 8.31 21.34 1.92
N ASP A 124 9.33 20.49 2.11
CA ASP A 124 10.58 20.89 2.77
C ASP A 124 11.40 21.77 1.80
N PRO A 125 11.66 23.05 2.13
CA PRO A 125 12.30 23.98 1.20
C PRO A 125 13.69 23.54 0.73
N GLU A 126 14.46 22.91 1.62
CA GLU A 126 15.82 22.48 1.30
C GLU A 126 15.79 21.23 0.42
N VAL A 127 14.94 20.25 0.76
CA VAL A 127 14.77 19.02 -0.02
C VAL A 127 14.20 19.33 -1.42
N ALA A 128 13.21 20.22 -1.52
CA ALA A 128 12.62 20.63 -2.80
C ALA A 128 13.60 21.43 -3.69
N SER A 129 14.40 22.32 -3.09
CA SER A 129 15.45 23.06 -3.81
C SER A 129 16.49 22.10 -4.38
N LEU A 130 16.94 21.14 -3.56
CA LEU A 130 17.92 20.15 -3.97
C LEU A 130 17.38 19.25 -5.09
N ALA A 131 16.11 18.83 -5.01
CA ALA A 131 15.51 18.03 -6.07
C ALA A 131 15.45 18.78 -7.42
N THR A 132 15.17 20.09 -7.37
CA THR A 132 15.19 20.95 -8.56
C THR A 132 16.60 21.10 -9.13
N GLU A 133 17.60 21.32 -8.27
CA GLU A 133 19.01 21.47 -8.67
C GLU A 133 19.55 20.23 -9.37
N TYR A 134 19.23 19.03 -8.85
CA TYR A 134 19.71 17.76 -9.38
C TYR A 134 18.77 17.14 -10.44
N GLY A 135 17.66 17.80 -10.76
CA GLY A 135 16.72 17.36 -11.80
C GLY A 135 15.99 16.06 -11.46
N VAL A 136 15.80 15.76 -10.17
CA VAL A 136 15.09 14.55 -9.71
C VAL A 136 13.65 14.87 -9.33
N ARG A 137 12.81 13.84 -9.30
CA ARG A 137 11.39 13.96 -8.90
C ARG A 137 11.22 13.48 -7.46
N ILE A 138 10.42 14.23 -6.70
CA ILE A 138 9.87 13.80 -5.42
C ILE A 138 8.38 13.50 -5.63
N ARG A 139 7.94 12.29 -5.30
CA ARG A 139 6.52 11.90 -5.29
C ARG A 139 6.07 11.63 -3.86
N ASP A 140 5.37 12.59 -3.28
CA ASP A 140 4.63 12.40 -2.05
C ASP A 140 3.32 11.68 -2.36
N VAL A 141 3.32 10.35 -2.20
CA VAL A 141 2.21 9.46 -2.56
C VAL A 141 0.92 9.85 -1.86
N ARG A 142 1.01 10.30 -0.60
CA ARG A 142 -0.13 10.75 0.19
C ARG A 142 -0.64 12.14 -0.17
N LYS A 143 0.10 12.95 -0.93
CA LYS A 143 -0.31 14.31 -1.27
C LYS A 143 -1.50 14.25 -2.22
N PRO A 144 -2.71 14.67 -1.80
CA PRO A 144 -3.87 14.63 -2.69
C PRO A 144 -3.66 15.59 -3.86
N PRO A 145 -4.25 15.31 -5.03
CA PRO A 145 -4.23 16.24 -6.13
C PRO A 145 -4.96 17.55 -5.75
N PRO A 146 -4.74 18.64 -6.49
CA PRO A 146 -5.49 19.89 -6.29
C PRO A 146 -6.99 19.64 -6.25
N ARG A 147 -7.72 20.36 -5.38
CA ARG A 147 -9.17 20.14 -5.17
C ARG A 147 -10.02 20.18 -6.45
N HIS A 148 -9.60 20.92 -7.48
CA HIS A 148 -10.33 21.01 -8.74
C HIS A 148 -10.18 19.78 -9.65
N GLU A 149 -9.23 18.89 -9.32
CA GLU A 149 -9.04 17.58 -9.97
C GLU A 149 -9.74 16.45 -9.21
N LEU A 150 -10.24 16.71 -7.99
CA LEU A 150 -11.01 15.75 -7.22
C LEU A 150 -12.46 15.68 -7.70
N HIS A 151 -13.07 14.51 -7.52
CA HIS A 151 -14.39 14.19 -8.03
C HIS A 151 -15.40 14.06 -6.90
N PHE A 152 -16.60 14.60 -7.14
CA PHE A 152 -17.77 14.31 -6.32
C PHE A 152 -18.45 13.03 -6.81
N PHE A 153 -19.14 12.34 -5.90
CA PHE A 153 -19.96 11.20 -6.25
C PHE A 153 -21.10 11.62 -7.19
N SER A 154 -21.27 10.88 -8.28
CA SER A 154 -22.14 11.21 -9.41
C SER A 154 -23.13 10.10 -9.77
N GLY A 155 -22.91 8.88 -9.26
CA GLY A 155 -23.71 7.69 -9.59
C GLY A 155 -23.20 6.89 -10.79
N LYS A 156 -22.08 7.29 -11.42
CA LYS A 156 -21.46 6.55 -12.54
C LYS A 156 -21.01 5.15 -12.15
N ILE A 157 -20.87 4.85 -10.85
CA ILE A 157 -20.61 3.49 -10.38
C ILE A 157 -21.66 2.47 -10.90
N GLU A 158 -22.91 2.90 -11.15
CA GLU A 158 -23.97 2.05 -11.69
C GLU A 158 -23.74 1.63 -13.15
N GLU A 159 -22.83 2.30 -13.87
CA GLU A 159 -22.42 1.89 -15.22
C GLU A 159 -21.47 0.68 -15.19
N VAL A 160 -20.82 0.40 -14.05
CA VAL A 160 -19.73 -0.58 -13.94
C VAL A 160 -20.27 -2.00 -13.95
N THR A 161 -20.18 -2.64 -15.11
CA THR A 161 -20.67 -4.01 -15.36
C THR A 161 -19.72 -5.13 -14.91
N SER A 162 -18.47 -4.82 -14.55
CA SER A 162 -17.54 -5.82 -14.02
C SER A 162 -18.02 -6.36 -12.67
N LEU A 163 -17.65 -7.61 -12.36
CA LEU A 163 -17.82 -8.15 -11.02
C LEU A 163 -16.93 -7.35 -10.06
N LYS A 164 -17.52 -6.70 -9.05
CA LYS A 164 -16.77 -5.92 -8.05
C LYS A 164 -16.63 -6.74 -6.77
N VAL A 165 -15.40 -7.04 -6.37
CA VAL A 165 -15.08 -7.80 -5.15
C VAL A 165 -14.37 -6.88 -4.16
N ALA A 166 -14.97 -6.63 -3.00
CA ALA A 166 -14.29 -5.91 -1.93
C ALA A 166 -13.57 -6.87 -0.99
N VAL A 167 -12.31 -6.59 -0.66
CA VAL A 167 -11.54 -7.35 0.33
C VAL A 167 -11.51 -6.56 1.64
N LEU A 168 -12.53 -6.78 2.48
CA LEU A 168 -12.65 -6.13 3.79
C LEU A 168 -11.95 -6.96 4.88
N GLY A 169 -11.90 -6.45 6.11
CA GLY A 169 -11.21 -7.14 7.19
C GLY A 169 -11.82 -6.88 8.56
N THR A 170 -11.61 -7.83 9.48
CA THR A 170 -12.05 -7.67 10.87
C THR A 170 -11.25 -6.60 11.63
N ASP A 171 -10.08 -6.22 11.12
CA ASP A 171 -9.23 -5.19 11.71
C ASP A 171 -8.29 -4.53 10.67
N SER A 172 -7.54 -3.50 11.08
CA SER A 172 -6.41 -2.94 10.36
C SER A 172 -5.24 -3.93 10.29
N ALA A 173 -4.37 -3.80 9.28
CA ALA A 173 -3.14 -4.59 9.14
C ALA A 173 -3.28 -6.14 9.16
N VAL A 174 -4.46 -6.71 8.90
CA VAL A 174 -4.70 -8.17 8.86
C VAL A 174 -4.38 -8.85 7.52
N GLY A 175 -3.86 -8.11 6.53
CA GLY A 175 -3.49 -8.68 5.23
C GLY A 175 -4.46 -8.43 4.06
N LYS A 176 -5.43 -7.51 4.19
CA LYS A 176 -6.42 -7.18 3.13
C LYS A 176 -5.77 -6.91 1.77
N ARG A 177 -4.73 -6.06 1.74
CA ARG A 177 -3.97 -5.73 0.52
C ARG A 177 -3.28 -6.94 -0.09
N THR A 178 -2.68 -7.78 0.74
CA THR A 178 -2.03 -9.03 0.30
C THR A 178 -3.06 -9.95 -0.36
N THR A 179 -4.20 -10.14 0.29
CA THR A 179 -5.31 -10.94 -0.26
C THR A 179 -5.86 -10.35 -1.56
N ALA A 180 -5.99 -9.03 -1.66
CA ALA A 180 -6.42 -8.37 -2.89
C ALA A 180 -5.46 -8.62 -4.07
N TRP A 181 -4.15 -8.51 -3.85
CA TRP A 181 -3.15 -8.85 -4.87
C TRP A 181 -3.19 -10.32 -5.24
N ARG A 182 -3.21 -11.22 -4.25
CA ARG A 182 -3.26 -12.67 -4.50
C ARG A 182 -4.50 -13.09 -5.27
N LEU A 183 -5.66 -12.52 -4.94
CA LEU A 183 -6.89 -12.75 -5.68
C LEU A 183 -6.79 -12.23 -7.12
N THR A 184 -6.22 -11.04 -7.32
CA THR A 184 -5.98 -10.47 -8.65
C THR A 184 -5.07 -11.36 -9.48
N GLU A 185 -3.91 -11.77 -8.95
CA GLU A 185 -2.97 -12.68 -9.62
C GLU A 185 -3.60 -14.04 -9.94
N ALA A 186 -4.39 -14.60 -9.01
CA ALA A 186 -5.08 -15.88 -9.21
C ALA A 186 -6.14 -15.80 -10.31
N LEU A 187 -6.89 -14.69 -10.38
CA LEU A 187 -7.86 -14.45 -11.46
C LEU A 187 -7.17 -14.27 -12.82
N GLU A 188 -6.07 -13.51 -12.87
CA GLU A 188 -5.23 -13.38 -14.06
C GLU A 188 -4.69 -14.74 -14.52
N ALA A 189 -4.17 -15.55 -13.60
CA ALA A 189 -3.67 -16.90 -13.88
C ALA A 189 -4.78 -17.86 -14.35
N ALA A 190 -6.02 -17.65 -13.92
CA ALA A 190 -7.21 -18.36 -14.40
C ALA A 190 -7.75 -17.84 -15.75
N GLY A 191 -7.11 -16.82 -16.35
CA GLY A 191 -7.46 -16.28 -17.66
C GLY A 191 -8.50 -15.16 -17.64
N TYR A 192 -8.88 -14.64 -16.47
CA TYR A 192 -9.74 -13.46 -16.36
C TYR A 192 -8.94 -12.17 -16.45
N ARG A 193 -9.52 -11.13 -17.04
CA ARG A 193 -8.98 -9.77 -16.93
C ARG A 193 -9.36 -9.22 -15.57
N ALA A 194 -8.44 -9.21 -14.62
CA ALA A 194 -8.64 -8.64 -13.29
C ALA A 194 -7.88 -7.33 -13.14
N GLU A 195 -8.46 -6.35 -12.46
CA GLU A 195 -7.78 -5.11 -12.11
C GLU A 195 -8.01 -4.80 -10.63
N MET A 196 -6.93 -4.48 -9.92
CA MET A 196 -7.00 -4.10 -8.50
C MET A 196 -7.15 -2.58 -8.38
N ILE A 197 -8.08 -2.14 -7.55
CA ILE A 197 -8.18 -0.75 -7.08
C ILE A 197 -7.47 -0.65 -5.73
N GLY A 198 -6.32 0.03 -5.73
CA GLY A 198 -5.61 0.32 -4.49
C GLY A 198 -6.23 1.51 -3.76
N THR A 199 -6.27 1.43 -2.44
CA THR A 199 -6.89 2.44 -1.57
C THR A 199 -5.89 3.04 -0.58
N GLY A 200 -4.62 2.65 -0.65
CA GLY A 200 -3.56 3.17 0.20
C GLY A 200 -2.21 3.24 -0.49
N GLN A 201 -1.28 3.95 0.16
CA GLN A 201 0.04 4.28 -0.39
C GLN A 201 0.87 3.07 -0.78
N THR A 202 0.81 1.99 0.01
CA THR A 202 1.61 0.81 -0.28
C THR A 202 1.09 0.13 -1.54
N ALA A 203 -0.23 0.08 -1.78
CA ALA A 203 -0.75 -0.45 -3.04
C ALA A 203 -0.31 0.39 -4.23
N TRP A 204 -0.31 1.72 -4.10
CA TRP A 204 0.27 2.61 -5.10
C TRP A 204 1.74 2.27 -5.38
N MET A 205 2.57 2.16 -4.34
CA MET A 205 3.98 1.77 -4.46
C MET A 205 4.17 0.33 -4.95
N GLN A 206 3.18 -0.54 -4.78
CA GLN A 206 3.15 -1.89 -5.36
C GLN A 206 2.75 -1.89 -6.84
N GLY A 207 2.32 -0.76 -7.39
CA GLY A 207 2.05 -0.62 -8.82
C GLY A 207 0.61 -0.91 -9.22
N VAL A 208 -0.38 -0.63 -8.36
CA VAL A 208 -1.76 -0.50 -8.87
C VAL A 208 -1.81 0.63 -9.90
N ARG A 209 -2.59 0.43 -10.97
CA ARG A 209 -2.79 1.44 -12.02
C ARG A 209 -3.89 2.42 -11.66
N TYR A 210 -4.92 1.93 -10.97
CA TYR A 210 -6.08 2.67 -10.54
C TYR A 210 -6.17 2.64 -9.02
N GLY A 211 -6.48 3.78 -8.42
CA GLY A 211 -6.60 3.86 -6.98
C GLY A 211 -6.64 5.28 -6.47
N LEU A 212 -6.70 5.36 -5.16
CA LEU A 212 -6.68 6.59 -4.37
C LEU A 212 -5.94 6.32 -3.06
N ILE A 213 -5.55 7.37 -2.36
CA ILE A 213 -5.01 7.26 -1.01
C ILE A 213 -6.08 7.73 -0.03
N LEU A 214 -6.85 6.78 0.47
CA LEU A 214 -8.10 7.07 1.19
C LEU A 214 -7.85 7.87 2.47
N ASP A 215 -6.76 7.58 3.19
CA ASP A 215 -6.42 8.23 4.46
C ASP A 215 -5.93 9.68 4.36
N SER A 216 -5.73 10.20 3.14
CA SER A 216 -5.31 11.59 2.90
C SER A 216 -6.36 12.46 2.21
N LEU A 217 -7.53 11.88 1.88
CA LEU A 217 -8.62 12.61 1.25
C LEU A 217 -9.47 13.39 2.26
N ILE A 218 -9.93 14.56 1.83
CA ILE A 218 -10.99 15.29 2.53
C ILE A 218 -12.30 14.54 2.31
N ASN A 219 -13.08 14.37 3.39
CA ASN A 219 -14.27 13.52 3.44
C ASN A 219 -15.25 13.72 2.27
N ASP A 220 -15.49 14.96 1.85
CA ASP A 220 -16.41 15.31 0.75
C ASP A 220 -16.06 14.63 -0.59
N PHE A 221 -14.80 14.24 -0.80
CA PHE A 221 -14.32 13.62 -2.03
C PHE A 221 -14.14 12.10 -1.93
N VAL A 222 -14.21 11.50 -0.74
CA VAL A 222 -13.92 10.07 -0.53
C VAL A 222 -14.81 9.20 -1.42
N ALA A 223 -16.12 9.43 -1.41
CA ALA A 223 -17.06 8.66 -2.21
C ALA A 223 -16.83 8.85 -3.72
N GLY A 224 -16.57 10.09 -4.15
CA GLY A 224 -16.36 10.40 -5.57
C GLY A 224 -15.05 9.85 -6.12
N GLU A 225 -13.97 9.84 -5.33
CA GLU A 225 -12.68 9.27 -5.73
C GLU A 225 -12.71 7.74 -5.77
N ILE A 226 -13.41 7.08 -4.84
CA ILE A 226 -13.65 5.63 -4.93
C ILE A 226 -14.42 5.29 -6.21
N GLU A 227 -15.54 5.98 -6.44
CA GLU A 227 -16.33 5.82 -7.67
C GLU A 227 -15.48 6.10 -8.92
N HIS A 228 -14.67 7.15 -8.90
CA HIS A 228 -13.83 7.53 -10.02
C HIS A 228 -12.78 6.46 -10.33
N ALA A 229 -12.04 5.97 -9.34
CA ALA A 229 -11.02 4.95 -9.55
C ALA A 229 -11.61 3.66 -10.16
N ILE A 230 -12.74 3.19 -9.63
CA ILE A 230 -13.42 1.98 -10.12
C ILE A 230 -13.95 2.18 -11.54
N TRP A 231 -14.66 3.28 -11.78
CA TRP A 231 -15.25 3.55 -13.09
C TRP A 231 -14.17 3.79 -14.16
N SER A 232 -13.08 4.47 -13.84
CA SER A 232 -11.97 4.71 -14.77
C SER A 232 -11.29 3.39 -15.16
N ALA A 233 -11.03 2.49 -14.21
CA ALA A 233 -10.55 1.14 -14.49
C ALA A 233 -11.51 0.39 -15.43
N TRP A 234 -12.81 0.40 -15.13
CA TRP A 234 -13.82 -0.23 -15.97
C TRP A 234 -13.84 0.34 -17.39
N LYS A 235 -13.83 1.67 -17.51
CA LYS A 235 -13.95 2.35 -18.81
C LYS A 235 -12.74 2.14 -19.70
N GLU A 236 -11.54 2.18 -19.12
CA GLU A 236 -10.28 2.16 -19.86
C GLU A 236 -9.81 0.74 -20.21
N VAL A 237 -9.86 -0.20 -19.25
CA VAL A 237 -9.31 -1.56 -19.44
C VAL A 237 -10.37 -2.65 -19.47
N ARG A 238 -11.64 -2.31 -19.21
CA ARG A 238 -12.81 -3.21 -19.35
C ARG A 238 -12.59 -4.57 -18.68
N PRO A 239 -12.15 -4.64 -17.41
CA PRO A 239 -11.82 -5.90 -16.76
C PRO A 239 -13.09 -6.75 -16.56
N ASP A 240 -12.93 -8.06 -16.44
CA ASP A 240 -14.02 -8.96 -16.07
C ASP A 240 -14.30 -8.84 -14.56
N VAL A 241 -13.25 -8.65 -13.76
CA VAL A 241 -13.31 -8.53 -12.29
C VAL A 241 -12.52 -7.31 -11.80
N ILE A 242 -13.10 -6.55 -10.88
CA ILE A 242 -12.44 -5.46 -10.15
C ILE A 242 -12.29 -5.89 -8.69
N VAL A 243 -11.05 -5.93 -8.19
CA VAL A 243 -10.74 -6.27 -6.80
C VAL A 243 -10.40 -4.99 -6.04
N ILE A 244 -11.19 -4.64 -5.02
CA ILE A 244 -11.04 -3.40 -4.26
C ILE A 244 -10.33 -3.69 -2.94
N GLU A 245 -9.17 -3.06 -2.72
CA GLU A 245 -8.44 -3.12 -1.45
C GLU A 245 -9.26 -2.47 -0.33
N GLY A 246 -9.55 -3.21 0.74
CA GLY A 246 -10.17 -2.64 1.94
C GLY A 246 -9.20 -1.84 2.80
N GLN A 247 -9.72 -0.78 3.43
CA GLN A 247 -9.04 0.00 4.48
C GLN A 247 -9.74 -0.19 5.83
N GLY A 248 -8.97 -0.03 6.92
CA GLY A 248 -9.52 -0.08 8.28
C GLY A 248 -10.35 -1.33 8.59
N SER A 249 -11.39 -1.15 9.38
CA SER A 249 -12.47 -2.13 9.58
C SER A 249 -13.76 -1.39 9.94
N LEU A 250 -14.92 -1.93 9.57
CA LEU A 250 -16.22 -1.31 9.85
C LEU A 250 -16.46 -1.09 11.35
N MET A 251 -15.90 -1.98 12.18
CA MET A 251 -16.15 -1.98 13.62
C MET A 251 -14.92 -1.52 14.44
N ASN A 252 -13.80 -1.17 13.81
CA ASN A 252 -12.63 -0.65 14.52
C ASN A 252 -12.85 0.85 14.83
N PRO A 253 -12.87 1.26 16.11
CA PRO A 253 -13.16 2.65 16.49
C PRO A 253 -12.05 3.64 16.14
N ALA A 254 -10.80 3.18 16.05
CA ALA A 254 -9.65 4.05 15.80
C ALA A 254 -9.22 4.08 14.33
N TYR A 255 -9.47 2.99 13.61
CA TYR A 255 -9.25 2.90 12.16
C TYR A 255 -10.56 2.50 11.45
N PRO A 256 -11.61 3.34 11.54
CA PRO A 256 -12.85 3.08 10.82
C PRO A 256 -12.55 3.08 9.32
N GLY A 257 -13.11 2.11 8.61
CA GLY A 257 -12.95 2.02 7.17
C GLY A 257 -13.77 0.89 6.57
N GLY A 258 -13.88 0.91 5.25
CA GLY A 258 -14.64 -0.06 4.48
C GLY A 258 -16.11 0.32 4.27
N LEU A 259 -16.70 1.18 5.10
CA LEU A 259 -18.07 1.67 4.88
C LEU A 259 -18.15 2.46 3.57
N GLU A 260 -17.20 3.35 3.35
CA GLU A 260 -17.04 4.15 2.16
C GLU A 260 -16.82 3.29 0.90
N ILE A 261 -16.12 2.17 1.03
CA ILE A 261 -15.93 1.19 -0.05
C ILE A 261 -17.24 0.46 -0.36
N LEU A 262 -18.00 0.06 0.67
CA LEU A 262 -19.33 -0.55 0.46
C LEU A 262 -20.30 0.44 -0.19
N ALA A 263 -20.35 1.68 0.32
CA ALA A 263 -21.30 2.70 -0.11
C ALA A 263 -21.01 3.22 -1.52
N ALA A 264 -19.76 3.64 -1.78
CA ALA A 264 -19.39 4.25 -3.05
C ALA A 264 -18.90 3.24 -4.09
N GLY A 265 -18.21 2.18 -3.66
CA GLY A 265 -17.70 1.14 -4.55
C GLY A 265 -18.72 0.08 -4.94
N ARG A 266 -19.84 -0.01 -4.21
CA ARG A 266 -20.98 -0.89 -4.48
C ARG A 266 -20.57 -2.29 -4.94
N PRO A 267 -19.75 -3.02 -4.15
CA PRO A 267 -19.27 -4.33 -4.53
C PRO A 267 -20.43 -5.31 -4.72
N ASP A 268 -20.22 -6.35 -5.51
CA ASP A 268 -21.19 -7.42 -5.72
C ASP A 268 -21.06 -8.52 -4.67
N VAL A 269 -19.84 -8.71 -4.15
CA VAL A 269 -19.51 -9.68 -3.10
C VAL A 269 -18.36 -9.17 -2.24
N VAL A 270 -18.25 -9.70 -1.02
CA VAL A 270 -17.16 -9.37 -0.08
C VAL A 270 -16.35 -10.62 0.27
N VAL A 271 -15.03 -10.47 0.28
CA VAL A 271 -14.09 -11.41 0.91
C VAL A 271 -13.61 -10.80 2.23
N LEU A 272 -13.74 -11.51 3.33
CA LEU A 272 -13.40 -11.02 4.66
C LEU A 272 -12.07 -11.59 5.16
N GLN A 273 -11.06 -10.73 5.29
CA GLN A 273 -9.78 -11.07 5.90
C GLN A 273 -9.89 -11.06 7.43
N HIS A 274 -9.48 -12.16 8.07
CA HIS A 274 -9.57 -12.34 9.51
C HIS A 274 -8.26 -12.88 10.11
N ALA A 275 -7.90 -12.40 11.29
CA ALA A 275 -6.78 -12.90 12.09
C ALA A 275 -7.33 -13.60 13.35
N PRO A 276 -7.46 -14.94 13.38
CA PRO A 276 -8.19 -15.64 14.44
C PRO A 276 -7.54 -15.56 15.83
N ALA A 277 -6.22 -15.44 15.90
CA ALA A 277 -5.50 -15.29 17.17
C ALA A 277 -5.67 -13.88 17.79
N ARG A 278 -6.15 -12.90 17.02
CA ARG A 278 -6.25 -11.51 17.46
C ARG A 278 -7.48 -11.32 18.36
N LYS A 279 -7.22 -10.96 19.62
CA LYS A 279 -8.26 -10.77 20.65
C LYS A 279 -8.74 -9.33 20.79
N GLU A 280 -7.89 -8.39 20.43
CA GLU A 280 -8.09 -6.94 20.59
C GLU A 280 -7.69 -6.22 19.30
N TYR A 281 -8.24 -5.04 19.06
CA TYR A 281 -7.88 -4.23 17.89
C TYR A 281 -6.39 -3.83 17.92
N ASP A 282 -5.71 -3.88 16.77
CA ASP A 282 -4.28 -3.56 16.63
C ASP A 282 -3.97 -2.16 17.17
N GLY A 283 -3.06 -2.09 18.13
CA GLY A 283 -2.66 -0.83 18.79
C GLY A 283 -3.56 -0.35 19.93
N PHE A 284 -4.63 -1.08 20.28
CA PHE A 284 -5.60 -0.66 21.31
C PHE A 284 -5.82 -1.73 22.40
N PRO A 285 -4.88 -1.86 23.35
CA PRO A 285 -5.05 -2.77 24.49
C PRO A 285 -6.35 -2.50 25.25
N GLY A 286 -7.08 -3.57 25.57
CA GLY A 286 -8.36 -3.49 26.28
C GLY A 286 -9.58 -3.15 25.40
N TYR A 287 -9.43 -3.04 24.08
CA TYR A 287 -10.54 -2.92 23.12
C TYR A 287 -10.76 -4.26 22.39
N PRO A 288 -11.72 -5.10 22.84
CA PRO A 288 -11.92 -6.42 22.27
C PRO A 288 -12.33 -6.37 20.81
N LEU A 289 -11.78 -7.29 20.03
CA LEU A 289 -12.22 -7.51 18.66
C LEU A 289 -13.65 -8.05 18.67
N HIS A 290 -14.51 -7.50 17.82
CA HIS A 290 -15.86 -8.03 17.69
C HIS A 290 -15.84 -9.45 17.11
N PRO A 291 -16.76 -10.34 17.56
CA PRO A 291 -16.92 -11.67 16.99
C PRO A 291 -17.12 -11.65 15.47
N LEU A 292 -16.59 -12.69 14.80
CA LEU A 292 -16.57 -12.80 13.34
C LEU A 292 -17.98 -12.78 12.71
N ASP A 293 -18.95 -13.45 13.34
CA ASP A 293 -20.36 -13.46 12.93
C ASP A 293 -20.99 -12.06 12.94
N LYS A 294 -20.67 -11.24 13.95
CA LYS A 294 -21.11 -9.84 14.02
C LYS A 294 -20.48 -8.97 12.94
N GLN A 295 -19.20 -9.18 12.65
CA GLN A 295 -18.50 -8.47 11.57
C GLN A 295 -19.12 -8.80 10.20
N ILE A 296 -19.42 -10.08 9.94
CA ILE A 296 -20.12 -10.52 8.72
C ILE A 296 -21.50 -9.87 8.65
N GLN A 297 -22.29 -9.95 9.73
CA GLN A 297 -23.63 -9.36 9.78
C GLN A 297 -23.62 -7.86 9.48
N ALA A 298 -22.66 -7.11 10.03
CA ALA A 298 -22.53 -5.68 9.78
C ALA A 298 -22.25 -5.38 8.30
N ILE A 299 -21.34 -6.14 7.67
CA ILE A 299 -21.01 -5.99 6.25
C ILE A 299 -22.24 -6.28 5.37
N GLU A 300 -22.91 -7.42 5.60
CA GLU A 300 -24.05 -7.84 4.78
C GLU A 300 -25.24 -6.89 4.93
N LEU A 301 -25.50 -6.40 6.15
CA LEU A 301 -26.56 -5.43 6.41
C LEU A 301 -26.32 -4.10 5.68
N LEU A 302 -25.09 -3.57 5.73
CA LEU A 302 -24.77 -2.26 5.16
C LEU A 302 -24.60 -2.29 3.64
N SER A 303 -24.07 -3.39 3.10
CA SER A 303 -23.86 -3.54 1.66
C SER A 303 -25.09 -4.08 0.93
N GLY A 304 -25.94 -4.87 1.61
CA GLY A 304 -26.96 -5.70 0.97
C GLY A 304 -26.39 -6.84 0.13
N LYS A 305 -25.12 -7.22 0.36
CA LYS A 305 -24.35 -8.18 -0.44
C LYS A 305 -23.69 -9.21 0.46
N PRO A 306 -23.47 -10.45 -0.02
CA PRO A 306 -22.96 -11.54 0.81
C PRO A 306 -21.45 -11.43 1.05
N VAL A 307 -21.03 -11.89 2.24
CA VAL A 307 -19.63 -12.29 2.47
C VAL A 307 -19.46 -13.72 1.97
N ILE A 308 -18.76 -13.89 0.85
CA ILE A 308 -18.70 -15.20 0.16
C ILE A 308 -17.51 -16.06 0.59
N ALA A 309 -16.50 -15.46 1.23
CA ALA A 309 -15.29 -16.16 1.66
C ALA A 309 -14.64 -15.45 2.85
N ILE A 310 -13.92 -16.24 3.64
CA ILE A 310 -13.08 -15.76 4.73
C ILE A 310 -11.65 -16.20 4.45
N THR A 311 -10.72 -15.26 4.52
CA THR A 311 -9.29 -15.49 4.33
C THR A 311 -8.56 -15.29 5.65
N ILE A 312 -7.62 -16.18 5.96
CA ILE A 312 -7.01 -16.26 7.29
C ILE A 312 -5.61 -15.66 7.27
N ASN A 313 -5.35 -14.77 8.23
CA ASN A 313 -4.01 -14.39 8.64
C ASN A 313 -3.55 -15.37 9.74
N HIS A 314 -2.44 -16.07 9.48
CA HIS A 314 -1.90 -17.08 10.38
C HIS A 314 -1.04 -16.50 11.52
N GLU A 315 -0.97 -15.17 11.67
CA GLU A 315 -0.26 -14.54 12.78
C GLU A 315 -0.68 -15.16 14.12
N HIS A 316 0.32 -15.53 14.92
CA HIS A 316 0.14 -16.07 16.28
C HIS A 316 -0.75 -17.32 16.40
N LEU A 317 -1.08 -17.98 15.28
CA LEU A 317 -1.68 -19.31 15.34
C LEU A 317 -0.64 -20.33 15.79
N SER A 318 -1.06 -21.26 16.64
CA SER A 318 -0.33 -22.52 16.85
C SER A 318 -0.74 -23.50 15.76
N GLU A 319 0.08 -24.54 15.54
CA GLU A 319 -0.18 -25.62 14.55
C GLU A 319 -1.61 -26.17 14.60
#